data_AF-A0A7V7E0A4-F1
#
_entry.id   AF-A0A7V7E0A4-F1
#
_cell.length_a   1.000
_cell.length_b   1.000
_cell.length_c   1.000
_cell.angle_alpha   90.00
_cell.angle_beta   90.00
_cell.angle_gamma   90.00
#
_symmetry.space_group_name_H-M   'P 1'
#
loop_
_entity.id
_entity.type
_entity.pdbx_description
1 polymer ?
#
loop_
_entity_poly.entity_id
_entity_poly.type
_entity_poly.pdbx_seq_one_letter_code
_entity_poly.pdbx_strand_id
1 'polypeptide(L)'
;MKILKIHTLEKGWCDKDRVMLHAVFQLLVDFVEQEKPDQIVDWNSDPAHKQAWKEIRSLYRWWTKTRLARKSPLDEKGLKKPPMRWKKVDGTENRQLVDYDKNKYAEYHVALKKHWRLEKKWGAEDQRNLHRMIEIRQFLWT
;
A
#
# COMPACT_ATOMS: atom_id res chain seq x y z
N MET A 1 20.09 -14.05 -14.16
CA MET A 1 18.63 -13.88 -13.99
C MET A 1 18.39 -12.47 -13.45
N LYS A 2 17.55 -11.64 -14.09
CA LYS A 2 17.15 -10.35 -13.52
C LYS A 2 16.07 -10.60 -12.46
N ILE A 3 16.31 -10.21 -11.22
CA ILE A 3 15.41 -10.44 -10.08
C ILE A 3 15.12 -9.08 -9.44
N LEU A 4 13.83 -8.74 -9.31
CA LEU A 4 13.41 -7.57 -8.55
C LEU A 4 13.23 -7.94 -7.08
N LYS A 5 13.99 -7.31 -6.19
CA LYS A 5 13.87 -7.53 -4.74
C LYS A 5 12.96 -6.46 -4.13
N ILE A 6 11.79 -6.88 -3.65
CA ILE A 6 10.82 -5.97 -3.02
C ILE A 6 11.18 -5.81 -1.54
N HIS A 7 11.77 -4.67 -1.17
CA HIS A 7 12.27 -4.42 0.19
C HIS A 7 11.15 -4.07 1.20
N THR A 8 9.98 -3.70 0.69
CA THR A 8 8.84 -3.21 1.48
C THR A 8 7.84 -4.30 1.86
N LEU A 9 8.08 -5.55 1.48
CA LEU A 9 7.27 -6.70 1.87
C LEU A 9 8.06 -7.63 2.80
N GLU A 10 7.42 -8.02 3.89
CA GLU A 10 7.96 -9.04 4.79
C GLU A 10 7.88 -10.43 4.17
N LYS A 11 8.68 -11.37 4.69
CA LYS A 11 8.63 -12.76 4.27
C LYS A 11 7.29 -13.38 4.69
N GLY A 12 6.63 -14.09 3.77
CA GLY A 12 5.41 -14.82 4.06
C GLY A 12 4.40 -14.75 2.90
N TRP A 13 3.17 -15.14 3.20
CA TRP A 13 2.07 -15.01 2.26
C TRP A 13 1.64 -13.55 2.14
N CYS A 14 1.36 -13.11 0.92
CA CYS A 14 0.90 -11.77 0.60
C CYS A 14 -0.04 -11.84 -0.61
N ASP A 15 -1.15 -11.10 -0.55
CA ASP A 15 -2.07 -10.99 -1.67
C ASP A 15 -1.39 -10.44 -2.94
N LYS A 16 -1.82 -10.94 -4.10
CA LYS A 16 -1.15 -10.65 -5.38
C LYS A 16 -1.32 -9.20 -5.84
N ASP A 17 -2.43 -8.55 -5.48
CA ASP A 17 -2.64 -7.12 -5.72
C ASP A 17 -1.62 -6.27 -4.94
N ARG A 18 -1.35 -6.63 -3.68
CA ARG A 18 -0.33 -5.99 -2.85
C ARG A 18 1.08 -6.26 -3.38
N VAL A 19 1.37 -7.49 -3.80
CA VAL A 19 2.66 -7.80 -4.46
C VAL A 19 2.85 -6.94 -5.71
N MET A 20 1.82 -6.80 -6.55
CA MET A 20 1.87 -5.99 -7.77
C MET A 20 2.17 -4.52 -7.44
N LEU A 21 1.44 -3.92 -6.49
CA LEU A 21 1.67 -2.54 -6.07
C LEU A 21 3.12 -2.34 -5.59
N HIS A 22 3.58 -3.20 -4.68
CA HIS A 22 4.92 -3.08 -4.11
C HIS A 22 6.02 -3.32 -5.16
N ALA A 23 5.81 -4.21 -6.13
CA ALA A 23 6.75 -4.43 -7.23
C ALA A 23 6.90 -3.19 -8.12
N VAL A 24 5.77 -2.59 -8.54
CA VAL A 24 5.80 -1.40 -9.40
C VAL A 24 6.48 -0.22 -8.72
N PHE A 25 6.20 0.00 -7.44
CA PHE A 25 6.85 1.08 -6.70
C PHE A 25 8.29 0.76 -6.29
N GLN A 26 8.68 -0.52 -6.20
CA GLN A 26 10.09 -0.88 -6.07
C GLN A 26 10.89 -0.45 -7.31
N LEU A 27 10.35 -0.64 -8.52
CA LEU A 27 10.97 -0.15 -9.75
C LEU A 27 11.14 1.37 -9.75
N LEU A 28 10.14 2.11 -9.26
CA LEU A 28 10.25 3.57 -9.12
C LEU A 28 11.36 3.97 -8.15
N VAL A 29 11.45 3.29 -7.01
CA VAL A 29 12.48 3.55 -6.00
C VAL A 29 13.86 3.26 -6.57
N ASP A 30 14.03 2.10 -7.22
CA ASP A 30 15.31 1.71 -7.82
C ASP A 30 15.73 2.71 -8.91
N PHE A 31 14.80 3.14 -9.77
CA PHE A 31 15.03 4.18 -10.78
C PHE A 31 15.49 5.50 -10.14
N VAL A 32 14.78 6.02 -9.13
CA VAL A 32 15.11 7.31 -8.51
C VAL A 32 16.41 7.25 -7.69
N GLU A 33 16.61 6.19 -6.91
CA GLU A 33 17.71 6.12 -5.94
C GLU A 33 19.00 5.53 -6.53
N GLN A 34 18.90 4.53 -7.41
CA GLN A 34 20.05 3.82 -7.95
C GLN A 34 20.50 4.40 -9.28
N GLU A 35 19.57 4.66 -10.20
CA GLU A 35 19.88 5.16 -11.55
C GLU A 35 20.08 6.68 -11.59
N LYS A 36 19.58 7.41 -10.58
CA LYS A 36 19.77 8.86 -10.38
C LYS A 36 19.51 9.68 -11.65
N PRO A 37 18.31 9.55 -12.24
CA PRO A 37 17.97 10.17 -13.52
C PRO A 37 18.00 11.70 -13.47
N ASP A 38 17.99 12.31 -12.29
CA ASP A 38 18.16 13.75 -12.10
C ASP A 38 19.57 14.24 -12.47
N GLN A 39 20.55 13.34 -12.58
CA GLN A 39 21.94 13.65 -12.91
C GLN A 39 22.27 13.46 -14.39
N ILE A 40 21.46 12.68 -15.12
CA ILE A 40 21.76 12.21 -16.48
C ILE A 40 20.70 12.57 -17.53
N VAL A 41 19.46 12.87 -17.12
CA VAL A 41 18.38 13.26 -18.04
C VAL A 41 18.09 14.75 -17.91
N ASP A 42 18.02 15.46 -19.05
CA ASP A 42 17.48 16.81 -19.08
C ASP A 42 15.95 16.79 -19.04
N TRP A 43 15.41 16.82 -17.83
CA TRP A 43 13.97 16.86 -17.57
C TRP A 43 13.30 18.18 -17.99
N ASN A 44 14.05 19.20 -18.41
CA ASN A 44 13.50 20.46 -18.91
C ASN A 44 13.52 20.56 -20.44
N SER A 45 14.00 19.52 -21.13
CA SER A 45 14.08 19.46 -22.60
C SER A 45 12.75 19.73 -23.30
N ASP A 46 11.65 19.18 -22.79
CA ASP A 46 10.31 19.43 -23.31
C ASP A 46 9.21 19.36 -22.22
N PRO A 47 7.98 19.82 -22.54
CA PRO A 47 6.87 19.82 -21.59
C PRO A 47 6.47 18.43 -21.06
N ALA A 48 6.62 17.37 -21.87
CA ALA A 48 6.27 16.01 -21.48
C ALA A 48 7.28 15.46 -20.47
N HIS A 49 8.58 15.63 -20.69
CA HIS A 49 9.63 15.28 -19.72
C HIS A 49 9.45 16.05 -18.41
N LYS A 50 9.19 17.36 -18.49
CA LYS A 50 8.96 18.19 -17.31
C LYS A 50 7.77 17.72 -16.50
N GLN A 51 6.68 17.32 -17.17
CA GLN A 51 5.49 16.80 -16.50
C GLN A 51 5.75 15.41 -15.90
N ALA A 52 6.41 14.51 -16.64
CA ALA A 52 6.79 13.19 -16.17
C ALA A 52 7.65 13.26 -14.91
N TRP A 53 8.64 14.16 -14.88
CA TRP A 53 9.50 14.33 -13.70
C TRP A 53 8.74 14.79 -12.46
N LYS A 54 7.77 15.70 -12.62
CA LYS A 54 6.89 16.11 -11.52
C LYS A 54 6.09 14.93 -10.98
N GLU A 55 5.53 14.10 -11.87
CA GLU A 55 4.78 12.90 -11.50
C GLU A 55 5.66 11.86 -10.80
N ILE A 56 6.84 11.55 -11.34
CA ILE A 56 7.85 10.65 -10.75
C ILE A 56 8.15 11.08 -9.31
N ARG A 57 8.51 12.35 -9.10
CA ARG A 57 8.82 12.89 -7.77
C ARG A 57 7.63 12.85 -6.82
N SER A 58 6.43 13.14 -7.32
CA SER A 58 5.19 13.07 -6.55
C SER A 58 4.90 11.66 -6.07
N LEU A 59 4.97 10.68 -6.97
CA LEU A 59 4.72 9.27 -6.69
C LEU A 59 5.78 8.68 -5.77
N TYR A 60 7.06 9.01 -5.99
CA TYR A 60 8.16 8.59 -5.14
C TYR A 60 8.01 9.13 -3.71
N ARG A 61 7.70 10.43 -3.56
CA ARG A 61 7.43 11.02 -2.24
C ARG A 61 6.21 10.40 -1.56
N TRP A 62 5.15 10.14 -2.33
CA TRP A 62 3.97 9.49 -1.79
C TRP A 62 4.30 8.09 -1.25
N TRP A 63 5.02 7.28 -2.02
CA TRP A 63 5.38 5.92 -1.64
C TRP A 63 6.27 5.87 -0.40
N THR A 64 7.34 6.68 -0.39
CA THR A 64 8.37 6.65 0.65
C THR A 64 8.02 7.44 1.92
N LYS A 65 7.07 8.38 1.86
CA LYS A 65 6.71 9.23 3.01
C LYS A 65 5.24 9.15 3.36
N THR A 66 4.37 9.56 2.45
CA THR A 66 2.94 9.72 2.75
C THR A 66 2.25 8.40 3.05
N ARG A 67 2.51 7.36 2.24
CA ARG A 67 1.92 6.03 2.39
C ARG A 67 2.41 5.34 3.67
N LEU A 68 3.70 5.44 3.99
CA LEU A 68 4.26 4.84 5.21
C LEU A 68 3.77 5.52 6.48
N ALA A 69 3.37 6.78 6.42
CA ALA A 69 2.84 7.52 7.57
C ALA A 69 1.37 7.16 7.93
N ARG A 70 0.73 6.24 7.19
CA ARG A 70 -0.64 5.78 7.48
C ARG A 70 -0.69 5.11 8.86
N LYS A 71 -1.71 5.45 9.66
CA LYS A 71 -1.94 4.89 11.00
C LYS A 71 -3.34 4.32 11.08
N SER A 72 -3.47 3.06 11.49
CA SER A 72 -4.77 2.48 11.76
C SER A 72 -5.27 2.92 13.14
N PRO A 73 -6.57 3.28 13.27
CA PRO A 73 -7.20 3.42 14.58
C PRO A 73 -7.11 2.14 15.43
N LEU A 74 -6.89 0.98 14.82
CA LEU A 74 -6.70 -0.31 15.52
C LEU A 74 -5.30 -0.47 16.14
N ASP A 75 -4.36 0.41 15.80
CA ASP A 75 -2.99 0.42 16.33
C ASP A 75 -2.86 1.34 17.57
N GLU A 76 -3.94 2.01 17.96
CA GLU A 76 -3.97 2.86 19.16
C GLU A 76 -3.66 2.03 20.41
N LYS A 77 -2.68 2.50 21.19
CA LYS A 77 -2.25 1.83 22.43
C LYS A 77 -3.41 1.81 23.43
N GLY A 78 -3.63 0.67 24.07
CA GLY A 78 -4.67 0.50 25.08
C GLY A 78 -6.06 0.15 24.52
N LEU A 79 -6.25 0.12 23.19
CA LEU A 79 -7.52 -0.32 22.61
C LEU A 79 -7.79 -1.78 22.97
N LYS A 80 -8.87 -2.01 23.72
CA LYS A 80 -9.29 -3.36 24.12
C LYS A 80 -9.83 -4.13 22.92
N LYS A 81 -9.09 -5.14 22.45
CA LYS A 81 -9.47 -5.96 21.29
C LYS A 81 -10.28 -7.19 21.72
N PRO A 82 -11.35 -7.56 21.01
CA PRO A 82 -12.07 -8.79 21.29
C PRO A 82 -11.22 -10.02 20.96
N PRO A 83 -11.35 -11.13 21.72
CA PRO A 83 -10.66 -12.37 21.39
C PRO A 83 -11.22 -12.98 20.10
N MET A 84 -10.34 -13.49 19.24
CA MET A 84 -10.75 -14.22 18.04
C MET A 84 -11.21 -15.63 18.43
N ARG A 85 -12.49 -15.95 18.23
CA ARG A 85 -13.10 -17.23 18.59
C ARG A 85 -13.72 -17.88 17.37
N TRP A 86 -13.63 -19.21 17.29
CA TRP A 86 -14.15 -20.00 16.17
C TRP A 86 -15.10 -21.07 16.69
N LYS A 87 -16.20 -21.32 15.98
CA LYS A 87 -17.13 -22.43 16.25
C LYS A 87 -17.18 -23.38 15.05
N LYS A 88 -17.30 -24.70 15.29
CA LYS A 88 -17.52 -25.67 14.21
C LYS A 88 -18.91 -25.42 13.61
N VAL A 89 -19.03 -25.52 12.29
CA VAL A 89 -20.33 -25.45 11.60
C VAL A 89 -20.85 -26.87 11.46
N ASP A 90 -22.05 -27.13 11.99
CA ASP A 90 -22.64 -28.46 12.04
C ASP A 90 -22.74 -29.08 10.65
N GLY A 91 -22.38 -30.37 10.56
CA GLY A 91 -22.38 -31.12 9.30
C GLY A 91 -21.23 -30.76 8.34
N THR A 92 -20.26 -29.94 8.74
CA THR A 92 -19.11 -29.59 7.91
C THR A 92 -17.79 -29.62 8.70
N GLU A 93 -16.66 -29.67 8.00
CA GLU A 93 -15.33 -29.46 8.58
C GLU A 93 -14.96 -27.97 8.72
N ASN A 94 -15.87 -27.07 8.34
CA ASN A 94 -15.63 -25.63 8.37
C ASN A 94 -15.80 -25.06 9.78
N ARG A 95 -15.08 -23.97 10.03
CA ARG A 95 -15.20 -23.17 11.26
C ARG A 95 -15.69 -21.78 10.92
N GLN A 96 -16.62 -21.27 11.71
CA GLN A 96 -17.13 -19.90 11.60
C GLN A 96 -16.52 -19.03 12.69
N LEU A 97 -16.08 -17.83 12.31
CA LEU A 97 -15.68 -16.81 13.26
C LEU A 97 -16.89 -16.37 14.09
N VAL A 98 -16.77 -16.39 15.41
CA VAL A 98 -17.81 -15.98 16.33
C VAL A 98 -17.73 -14.46 16.50
N ASP A 99 -18.86 -13.78 16.31
CA ASP A 99 -18.98 -12.35 16.55
C ASP A 99 -18.68 -11.99 18.01
N TYR A 100 -18.13 -10.81 18.21
CA TYR A 100 -17.88 -10.27 19.55
C TYR A 100 -19.04 -9.40 20.04
N ASP A 101 -19.12 -9.25 21.36
CA ASP A 101 -20.09 -8.37 22.00
C ASP A 101 -19.75 -6.89 21.71
N LYS A 102 -20.58 -6.25 20.87
CA LYS A 102 -20.39 -4.86 20.45
C LYS A 102 -20.53 -3.86 21.61
N ASN A 103 -21.29 -4.19 22.65
CA ASN A 103 -21.46 -3.31 23.82
C ASN A 103 -20.21 -3.37 24.70
N LYS A 104 -19.66 -4.57 24.93
CA LYS A 104 -18.42 -4.76 25.70
C LYS A 104 -17.18 -4.16 25.00
N TYR A 105 -17.20 -4.10 23.67
CA TYR A 105 -16.09 -3.62 22.84
C TYR A 105 -16.51 -2.44 21.95
N ALA A 106 -17.29 -1.50 22.49
CA ALA A 106 -17.84 -0.38 21.72
C ALA A 106 -16.75 0.49 21.07
N GLU A 107 -15.69 0.84 21.81
CA GLU A 107 -14.56 1.62 21.29
C GLU A 107 -13.85 0.91 20.13
N TYR A 108 -13.59 -0.39 20.28
CA TYR A 108 -13.04 -1.22 19.20
C TYR A 108 -13.96 -1.25 17.98
N HIS A 109 -15.29 -1.35 18.18
CA HIS A 109 -16.24 -1.35 17.08
C HIS A 109 -16.23 -0.02 16.31
N VAL A 110 -16.13 1.11 17.00
CA VAL A 110 -16.00 2.43 16.39
C VAL A 110 -14.67 2.55 15.63
N ALA A 111 -13.57 2.15 16.25
CA ALA A 111 -12.24 2.13 15.64
C ALA A 111 -12.21 1.25 14.38
N LEU A 112 -12.85 0.08 14.42
CA LEU A 112 -12.95 -0.85 13.30
C LEU A 112 -13.73 -0.25 12.12
N LYS A 113 -14.87 0.40 12.38
CA LYS A 113 -15.62 1.12 11.32
C LYS A 113 -14.78 2.24 10.70
N LYS A 114 -14.04 2.99 11.52
CA LYS A 114 -13.15 4.05 11.04
C LYS A 114 -12.01 3.47 10.20
N HIS A 115 -11.41 2.38 10.66
CA HIS A 115 -10.35 1.66 9.95
C HIS A 115 -10.83 1.20 8.57
N TRP A 116 -11.98 0.54 8.47
CA TRP A 116 -12.52 0.10 7.16
C TRP A 116 -12.78 1.26 6.18
N ARG A 117 -13.24 2.41 6.68
CA ARG A 117 -13.40 3.62 5.85
C ARG A 117 -12.05 4.14 5.35
N LEU A 118 -11.01 4.08 6.17
CA LEU A 118 -9.66 4.48 5.79
C LEU A 118 -9.06 3.49 4.78
N GLU A 119 -9.17 2.19 5.01
CA GLU A 119 -8.73 1.14 4.08
C GLU A 119 -9.33 1.34 2.69
N LYS A 120 -10.64 1.60 2.60
CA LYS A 120 -11.29 1.89 1.30
C LYS A 120 -10.70 3.12 0.60
N LYS A 121 -10.41 4.18 1.37
CA LYS A 121 -9.78 5.40 0.82
C LYS A 121 -8.33 5.15 0.38
N TRP A 122 -7.57 4.41 1.18
CA TRP A 122 -6.20 4.04 0.89
C TRP A 122 -6.10 3.11 -0.32
N GLY A 123 -6.98 2.12 -0.44
CA GLY A 123 -7.06 1.26 -1.62
C GLY A 123 -7.36 2.05 -2.89
N ALA A 124 -8.30 3.01 -2.84
CA ALA A 124 -8.60 3.88 -3.98
C ALA A 124 -7.41 4.79 -4.36
N GLU A 125 -6.67 5.29 -3.36
CA GLU A 125 -5.44 6.05 -3.58
C GLU A 125 -4.32 5.19 -4.18
N ASP A 126 -4.12 3.98 -3.66
CA ASP A 126 -3.13 3.01 -4.16
C ASP A 126 -3.42 2.69 -5.63
N GLN A 127 -4.68 2.41 -6.00
CA GLN A 127 -5.10 2.18 -7.39
C GLN A 127 -4.82 3.40 -8.29
N ARG A 128 -5.20 4.60 -7.85
CA ARG A 128 -4.99 5.83 -8.62
C ARG A 128 -3.50 6.07 -8.89
N ASN A 129 -2.65 5.85 -7.90
CA ASN A 129 -1.21 6.04 -8.04
C ASN A 129 -0.56 4.94 -8.87
N LEU A 130 -1.10 3.71 -8.85
CA LEU A 130 -0.70 2.67 -9.78
C LEU A 130 -1.01 3.05 -11.23
N HIS A 131 -2.20 3.60 -11.52
CA HIS A 131 -2.51 4.12 -12.85
C HIS A 131 -1.53 5.22 -13.27
N ARG A 132 -1.25 6.19 -12.39
CA ARG A 132 -0.27 7.25 -12.67
C ARG A 132 1.12 6.69 -13.00
N MET A 133 1.57 5.65 -12.29
CA MET A 133 2.82 4.94 -12.61
C MET A 133 2.82 4.36 -14.02
N ILE A 134 1.71 3.76 -14.44
CA ILE A 134 1.58 3.17 -15.79
C ILE A 134 1.64 4.26 -16.87
N GLU A 135 1.08 5.44 -16.64
CA GLU A 135 1.14 6.57 -17.58
C GLU A 135 2.56 7.10 -17.79
N ILE A 136 3.38 7.12 -16.74
CA ILE A 136 4.76 7.63 -16.82
C ILE A 136 5.80 6.58 -17.16
N ARG A 137 5.41 5.30 -17.33
CA ARG A 137 6.36 4.18 -17.48
C ARG A 137 7.36 4.35 -18.62
N GLN A 138 6.96 5.05 -19.68
CA GLN A 138 7.80 5.30 -20.85
C GLN A 138 8.97 6.27 -20.57
N PHE A 139 8.99 6.92 -19.40
CA PHE A 139 10.08 7.80 -18.96
C PHE A 139 10.98 7.12 -17.91
N LEU A 140 10.72 5.86 -17.56
CA LEU A 140 11.54 5.07 -16.63
C LEU A 140 12.63 4.31 -17.38
N TRP A 141 13.45 5.05 -18.11
CA TRP A 141 14.64 4.55 -18.78
C TRP A 141 15.79 5.52 -18.52
N THR A 142 17.00 4.97 -18.52
CA THR A 142 18.27 5.71 -18.45
C THR A 142 19.23 5.15 -19.48
#